data_AF-A0A327VK15-F1
#
_entry.id   AF-A0A327VK15-F1
#
_cell.length_a   1.000
_cell.length_b   1.000
_cell.length_c   1.000
_cell.angle_alpha   90.00
_cell.angle_beta   90.00
_cell.angle_gamma   90.00
#
_symmetry.space_group_name_H-M   'P 1'
#
loop_
_entity.id
_entity.type
_entity.pdbx_description
1 polymer ?
#
loop_
_entity_poly.entity_id
_entity_poly.type
_entity_poly.pdbx_seq_one_letter_code
_entity_poly.pdbx_strand_id
1 'polypeptide(L)'
;LYTTARLVDVLAPHEPAARQWQSALAAVFADLLACECLTAVALRGTRPDDRADALPVAVAGYLVPHLVGDLLDDLELVLHETGFGPDSTERRALAALQAHRPAAGVDWTAAAAHQTRLVRLLPETAPAAPDETGIPGLFRLDRPAPDTGARTTGARWARALTSALTGTAGTDVHRAATEGDDPARAALARTVRRLAVEQRAVHRACAAAEPAGPAHPAARALADRSATVLLAGAALGVARAAARTGDPFLGRPDWILLALERVAHRLGTPLPGHPATPRTRVWTELAERTRRGVDCDARATKLLW
;
A
#
# COMPACT_ATOMS: atom_id res chain seq x y z
N LEU A 1 9.66 -6.47 11.09
CA LEU A 1 8.56 -5.74 11.75
C LEU A 1 8.15 -6.39 13.08
N TYR A 2 7.65 -7.64 13.09
CA TYR A 2 7.22 -8.35 14.31
C TYR A 2 8.23 -8.21 15.48
N THR A 3 9.50 -8.56 15.25
CA THR A 3 10.55 -8.50 16.28
C THR A 3 10.76 -7.08 16.82
N THR A 4 10.94 -6.09 15.94
CA THR A 4 11.13 -4.68 16.30
C THR A 4 9.93 -4.13 17.08
N ALA A 5 8.71 -4.46 16.65
CA ALA A 5 7.49 -4.04 17.34
C ALA A 5 7.37 -4.65 18.73
N ARG A 6 7.69 -5.94 18.88
CA ARG A 6 7.73 -6.61 20.20
C ARG A 6 8.73 -5.93 21.14
N LEU A 7 9.92 -5.57 20.63
CA LEU A 7 10.93 -4.88 21.42
C LEU A 7 10.46 -3.51 21.89
N VAL A 8 9.90 -2.70 20.99
CA VAL A 8 9.37 -1.38 21.35
C VAL A 8 8.20 -1.49 22.32
N ASP A 9 7.32 -2.49 22.19
CA ASP A 9 6.21 -2.73 23.14
C ASP A 9 6.73 -3.04 24.56
N VAL A 10 7.82 -3.82 24.66
CA VAL A 10 8.46 -4.15 25.95
C VAL A 10 9.19 -2.94 26.57
N LEU A 11 9.86 -2.12 25.76
CA LEU A 11 10.64 -0.97 26.25
C LEU A 11 9.78 0.25 26.57
N ALA A 12 8.70 0.47 25.83
CA ALA A 12 7.84 1.67 25.91
C ALA A 12 7.32 2.04 27.31
N PRO A 13 7.00 1.10 28.23
CA PRO A 13 6.62 1.43 29.60
C PRO A 13 7.75 2.07 30.42
N HIS A 14 8.99 1.67 30.16
CA HIS A 14 10.16 2.03 30.96
C HIS A 14 11.01 3.14 30.32
N GLU A 15 10.96 3.26 28.99
CA GLU A 15 11.76 4.19 28.21
C GLU A 15 10.87 5.12 27.38
N PRO A 16 10.70 6.40 27.77
CA PRO A 16 9.92 7.37 27.01
C PRO A 16 10.42 7.56 25.58
N ALA A 17 11.74 7.41 25.37
CA ALA A 17 12.37 7.46 24.05
C ALA A 17 11.86 6.33 23.13
N ALA A 18 11.61 5.13 23.66
CA ALA A 18 11.06 4.03 22.86
C ALA A 18 9.62 4.32 22.36
N ARG A 19 8.83 5.10 23.11
CA ARG A 19 7.46 5.47 22.71
C ARG A 19 7.40 6.30 21.44
N GLN A 20 8.43 7.09 21.14
CA GLN A 20 8.46 7.91 19.92
C GLN A 20 8.42 7.05 18.65
N TRP A 21 8.94 5.81 18.72
CA TRP A 21 9.01 4.88 17.60
C TRP A 21 7.69 4.15 17.32
N GLN A 22 6.70 4.20 18.23
CA GLN A 22 5.38 3.59 18.00
C GLN A 22 4.68 4.18 16.77
N SER A 23 4.82 5.50 16.58
CA SER A 23 4.29 6.22 15.42
C SER A 23 4.95 5.77 14.11
N ALA A 24 6.29 5.61 14.13
CA ALA A 24 7.05 5.14 12.98
C ALA A 24 6.67 3.69 12.63
N LEU A 25 6.62 2.80 13.62
CA LEU A 25 6.26 1.39 13.41
C LEU A 25 4.81 1.21 12.95
N ALA A 26 3.88 2.05 13.42
CA ALA A 26 2.51 2.07 12.89
C ALA A 26 2.45 2.45 11.40
N ALA A 27 3.29 3.42 10.97
CA ALA A 27 3.40 3.79 9.56
C ALA A 27 4.04 2.68 8.72
N VAL A 28 5.13 2.06 9.22
CA VAL A 28 5.78 0.89 8.58
C VAL A 28 4.79 -0.26 8.43
N PHE A 29 3.96 -0.52 9.43
CA PHE A 29 2.92 -1.54 9.35
C PHE A 29 1.85 -1.21 8.30
N ALA A 30 1.38 0.03 8.24
CA ALA A 30 0.41 0.45 7.22
C ALA A 30 0.97 0.36 5.79
N ASP A 31 2.23 0.73 5.59
CA ASP A 31 2.94 0.62 4.31
C ASP A 31 3.14 -0.86 3.90
N LEU A 32 3.45 -1.75 4.86
CA LEU A 32 3.54 -3.19 4.60
C LEU A 32 2.18 -3.77 4.17
N LEU A 33 1.10 -3.41 4.85
CA LEU A 33 -0.26 -3.80 4.47
C LEU A 33 -0.63 -3.28 3.08
N ALA A 34 -0.22 -2.06 2.72
CA ALA A 34 -0.44 -1.51 1.38
C ALA A 34 0.33 -2.30 0.30
N CYS A 35 1.59 -2.69 0.58
CA CYS A 35 2.37 -3.56 -0.30
C CYS A 35 1.70 -4.92 -0.51
N GLU A 36 1.20 -5.54 0.56
CA GLU A 36 0.48 -6.81 0.48
C GLU A 36 -0.84 -6.65 -0.27
N CYS A 37 -1.60 -5.59 -0.03
CA CYS A 37 -2.83 -5.30 -0.77
C CYS A 37 -2.55 -5.20 -2.28
N LEU A 38 -1.52 -4.45 -2.68
CA LEU A 38 -1.12 -4.32 -4.09
C LEU A 38 -0.70 -5.66 -4.67
N THR A 39 0.16 -6.41 -3.96
CA THR A 39 0.67 -7.70 -4.43
C THR A 39 -0.45 -8.73 -4.56
N ALA A 40 -1.32 -8.83 -3.56
CA ALA A 40 -2.44 -9.75 -3.57
C ALA A 40 -3.45 -9.39 -4.67
N VAL A 41 -3.78 -8.11 -4.84
CA VAL A 41 -4.66 -7.64 -5.91
C VAL A 41 -4.02 -7.86 -7.29
N ALA A 42 -2.71 -7.70 -7.44
CA ALA A 42 -1.99 -8.00 -8.67
C ALA A 42 -2.04 -9.50 -9.02
N LEU A 43 -1.78 -10.38 -8.03
CA LEU A 43 -1.85 -11.83 -8.21
C LEU A 43 -3.27 -12.31 -8.54
N ARG A 44 -4.29 -11.71 -7.92
CA ARG A 44 -5.70 -12.02 -8.19
C ARG A 44 -6.18 -11.50 -9.54
N GLY A 45 -5.55 -10.43 -10.03
CA GLY A 45 -5.80 -9.82 -11.31
C GLY A 45 -4.89 -10.33 -12.42
N THR A 46 -4.16 -11.44 -12.25
CA THR A 46 -3.30 -11.99 -13.30
C THR A 46 -3.45 -13.49 -13.44
N ARG A 47 -3.63 -13.97 -14.67
CA ARG A 47 -3.53 -15.40 -14.97
C ARG A 47 -2.05 -15.78 -15.04
N PRO A 48 -1.66 -17.01 -14.64
CA PRO A 48 -0.26 -17.45 -14.68
C PRO A 48 0.42 -17.22 -16.03
N ASP A 49 -0.29 -17.46 -17.13
CA ASP A 49 0.23 -17.41 -18.50
C ASP A 49 0.51 -15.97 -18.99
N ASP A 50 -0.16 -14.97 -18.40
CA ASP A 50 -0.04 -13.56 -18.81
C ASP A 50 0.88 -12.75 -17.89
N ARG A 51 1.46 -13.37 -16.85
CA ARG A 51 2.17 -12.65 -15.78
C ARG A 51 3.34 -11.81 -16.26
N ALA A 52 4.02 -12.25 -17.32
CA ALA A 52 5.19 -11.55 -17.83
C ALA A 52 4.83 -10.11 -18.20
N ASP A 53 3.78 -9.87 -18.98
CA ASP A 53 3.47 -8.54 -19.52
C ASP A 53 2.27 -7.85 -18.86
N ALA A 54 1.76 -8.42 -17.77
CA ALA A 54 0.63 -7.87 -17.07
C ALA A 54 0.98 -6.57 -16.32
N LEU A 55 0.21 -5.50 -16.59
CA LEU A 55 0.28 -4.22 -15.87
C LEU A 55 0.29 -4.38 -14.32
N PRO A 56 -0.58 -5.20 -13.70
CA PRO A 56 -0.54 -5.41 -12.25
C PRO A 56 0.81 -5.89 -11.72
N VAL A 57 1.48 -6.79 -12.46
CA VAL A 57 2.81 -7.32 -12.11
C VAL A 57 3.89 -6.27 -12.31
N ALA A 58 3.81 -5.47 -13.38
CA ALA A 58 4.73 -4.37 -13.60
C ALA A 58 4.65 -3.31 -12.48
N VAL A 59 3.44 -2.97 -12.03
CA VAL A 59 3.21 -2.01 -10.93
C VAL A 59 3.74 -2.58 -9.61
N ALA A 60 3.37 -3.81 -9.25
CA ALA A 60 3.81 -4.43 -8.01
C ALA A 60 5.33 -4.63 -7.98
N GLY A 61 5.92 -5.18 -9.05
CA GLY A 61 7.35 -5.41 -9.19
C GLY A 61 8.19 -4.13 -9.25
N TYR A 62 7.59 -2.98 -9.60
CA TYR A 62 8.25 -1.68 -9.52
C TYR A 62 8.18 -1.10 -8.10
N LEU A 63 6.98 -1.00 -7.51
CA LEU A 63 6.79 -0.27 -6.25
C LEU A 63 7.22 -1.06 -5.02
N VAL A 64 6.86 -2.34 -4.93
CA VAL A 64 7.07 -3.12 -3.70
C VAL A 64 8.54 -3.17 -3.33
N PRO A 65 9.51 -3.36 -4.26
CA PRO A 65 10.93 -3.31 -3.89
C PRO A 65 11.39 -1.98 -3.32
N HIS A 66 10.89 -0.84 -3.81
CA HIS A 66 11.23 0.48 -3.27
C HIS A 66 10.65 0.66 -1.87
N LEU A 67 9.36 0.35 -1.69
CA LEU A 67 8.70 0.47 -0.40
C LEU A 67 9.33 -0.45 0.64
N VAL A 68 9.64 -1.69 0.29
CA VAL A 68 10.33 -2.64 1.18
C VAL A 68 11.72 -2.13 1.54
N GLY A 69 12.43 -1.46 0.63
CA GLY A 69 13.69 -0.80 0.96
C GLY A 69 13.52 0.25 2.06
N ASP A 70 12.65 1.23 1.82
CA ASP A 70 12.35 2.30 2.79
C ASP A 70 11.90 1.74 4.15
N LEU A 71 11.06 0.70 4.13
CA LEU A 71 10.56 0.00 5.32
C LEU A 71 11.70 -0.65 6.12
N LEU A 72 12.66 -1.28 5.44
CA LEU A 72 13.80 -1.92 6.08
C LEU A 72 14.76 -0.87 6.66
N ASP A 73 14.94 0.27 5.98
CA ASP A 73 15.74 1.39 6.46
C ASP A 73 15.10 2.04 7.71
N ASP A 74 13.78 2.23 7.71
CA ASP A 74 13.02 2.70 8.88
C ASP A 74 13.16 1.73 10.07
N LEU A 75 13.10 0.41 9.82
CA LEU A 75 13.30 -0.60 10.87
C LEU A 75 14.74 -0.62 11.40
N GLU A 76 15.72 -0.41 10.53
CA GLU A 76 17.14 -0.30 10.89
C GLU A 76 17.37 0.89 11.81
N LEU A 77 16.82 2.05 11.46
CA LEU A 77 16.86 3.25 12.28
C LEU A 77 16.23 3.01 13.66
N VAL A 78 15.02 2.44 13.71
CA VAL A 78 14.35 2.16 15.00
C VAL A 78 15.20 1.24 15.87
N LEU A 79 15.78 0.17 15.31
CA LEU A 79 16.63 -0.75 16.07
C LEU A 79 17.89 -0.05 16.59
N HIS A 80 18.55 0.75 15.76
CA HIS A 80 19.73 1.51 16.15
C HIS A 80 19.43 2.45 17.32
N GLU A 81 18.37 3.24 17.19
CA GLU A 81 17.97 4.27 18.15
C GLU A 81 17.35 3.71 19.44
N THR A 82 16.96 2.43 19.45
CA THR A 82 16.53 1.70 20.66
C THR A 82 17.67 0.94 21.34
N GLY A 83 18.93 1.22 20.94
CA GLY A 83 20.13 0.70 21.59
C GLY A 83 20.61 -0.66 21.06
N PHE A 84 20.01 -1.18 19.99
CA PHE A 84 20.46 -2.43 19.38
C PHE A 84 21.67 -2.18 18.49
N GLY A 85 22.85 -2.49 19.02
CA GLY A 85 24.11 -2.45 18.28
C GLY A 85 24.13 -3.43 17.09
N PRO A 86 25.08 -3.25 16.15
CA PRO A 86 25.18 -4.06 14.92
C PRO A 86 25.31 -5.57 15.19
N ASP A 87 25.87 -5.95 16.34
CA ASP A 87 26.03 -7.34 16.76
C ASP A 87 24.81 -7.95 17.46
N SER A 88 23.68 -7.24 17.53
CA SER A 88 22.43 -7.82 18.02
C SER A 88 21.86 -8.83 17.01
N THR A 89 21.12 -9.83 17.49
CA THR A 89 20.50 -10.84 16.63
C THR A 89 19.48 -10.19 15.69
N GLU A 90 18.78 -9.16 16.15
CA GLU A 90 17.79 -8.41 15.41
C GLU A 90 18.41 -7.59 14.27
N ARG A 91 19.53 -6.91 14.52
CA ARG A 91 20.27 -6.18 13.48
C ARG A 91 20.86 -7.14 12.46
N ARG A 92 21.42 -8.27 12.89
CA ARG A 92 21.90 -9.32 11.97
C ARG A 92 20.78 -9.92 11.11
N ALA A 93 19.60 -10.19 11.70
CA ALA A 93 18.46 -10.68 10.95
C ALA A 93 17.96 -9.67 9.91
N LEU A 94 17.92 -8.38 10.26
CA LEU A 94 17.55 -7.32 9.33
C LEU A 94 18.58 -7.18 8.19
N ALA A 95 19.88 -7.20 8.51
CA ALA A 95 20.96 -7.18 7.53
C ALA A 95 20.90 -8.39 6.59
N ALA A 96 20.57 -9.58 7.10
CA ALA A 96 20.36 -10.77 6.28
C ALA A 96 19.18 -10.57 5.30
N LEU A 97 18.05 -10.03 5.76
CA LEU A 97 16.91 -9.72 4.88
C LEU A 97 17.31 -8.72 3.78
N GLN A 98 18.04 -7.66 4.12
CA GLN A 98 18.56 -6.71 3.13
C GLN A 98 19.48 -7.41 2.10
N ALA A 99 20.39 -8.27 2.57
CA ALA A 99 21.31 -9.02 1.70
C ALA A 99 20.59 -10.02 0.77
N HIS A 100 19.44 -10.55 1.17
CA HIS A 100 18.66 -11.48 0.35
C HIS A 100 17.78 -10.79 -0.72
N ARG A 101 17.65 -9.46 -0.70
CA ARG A 101 16.80 -8.71 -1.65
C ARG A 101 17.14 -8.97 -3.13
N PRO A 102 18.41 -8.98 -3.57
CA PRO A 102 18.73 -9.26 -4.97
C PRO A 102 18.32 -10.67 -5.39
N ALA A 103 18.59 -11.68 -4.54
CA ALA A 103 18.20 -13.06 -4.82
C ALA A 103 16.68 -13.27 -4.87
N ALA A 104 15.92 -12.45 -4.12
CA ALA A 104 14.46 -12.43 -4.15
C ALA A 104 13.89 -11.60 -5.31
N GLY A 105 14.72 -10.90 -6.11
CA GLY A 105 14.25 -9.97 -7.14
C GLY A 105 13.55 -8.73 -6.57
N VAL A 106 13.85 -8.36 -5.32
CA VAL A 106 13.28 -7.23 -4.57
C VAL A 106 14.34 -6.15 -4.37
N ASP A 107 15.17 -5.94 -5.39
CA ASP A 107 16.22 -4.93 -5.44
C ASP A 107 15.92 -3.84 -6.48
N TRP A 108 16.82 -2.86 -6.58
CA TRP A 108 16.65 -1.75 -7.50
C TRP A 108 16.80 -2.17 -8.98
N THR A 109 17.56 -3.23 -9.26
CA THR A 109 17.77 -3.70 -10.64
C THR A 109 16.52 -4.34 -11.22
N ALA A 110 15.87 -5.22 -10.45
CA ALA A 110 14.58 -5.80 -10.81
C ALA A 110 13.50 -4.71 -10.92
N ALA A 111 13.48 -3.77 -9.96
CA ALA A 111 12.52 -2.67 -9.99
C ALA A 111 12.67 -1.78 -11.25
N ALA A 112 13.91 -1.51 -11.70
CA ALA A 112 14.15 -0.74 -12.92
C ALA A 112 13.65 -1.46 -14.19
N ALA A 113 13.75 -2.80 -14.24
CA ALA A 113 13.18 -3.59 -15.32
C ALA A 113 11.64 -3.51 -15.32
N HIS A 114 11.02 -3.61 -14.14
CA HIS A 114 9.57 -3.43 -13.99
C HIS A 114 9.13 -2.00 -14.33
N GLN A 115 9.91 -0.97 -14.01
CA GLN A 115 9.63 0.42 -14.40
C GLN A 115 9.65 0.59 -15.92
N THR A 116 10.63 -0.01 -16.59
CA THR A 116 10.74 -0.01 -18.06
C THR A 116 9.49 -0.62 -18.69
N ARG A 117 8.99 -1.72 -18.14
CA ARG A 117 7.73 -2.33 -18.58
C ARG A 117 6.54 -1.43 -18.27
N LEU A 118 6.47 -0.84 -17.08
CA LEU A 118 5.39 0.05 -16.68
C LEU A 118 5.28 1.27 -17.61
N VAL A 119 6.39 1.86 -18.04
CA VAL A 119 6.38 2.97 -19.02
C VAL A 119 5.69 2.55 -20.32
N ARG A 120 5.96 1.32 -20.81
CA ARG A 120 5.32 0.80 -22.02
C ARG A 120 3.82 0.56 -21.84
N LEU A 121 3.39 0.22 -20.63
CA LEU A 121 2.00 -0.08 -20.28
C LEU A 121 1.22 1.14 -19.76
N LEU A 122 1.82 2.33 -19.71
CA LEU A 122 1.14 3.57 -19.30
C LEU A 122 -0.17 3.82 -20.06
N PRO A 123 -0.29 3.58 -21.37
CA PRO A 123 -1.55 3.76 -22.08
C PRO A 123 -2.70 2.89 -21.53
N GLU A 124 -2.42 1.71 -20.97
CA GLU A 124 -3.44 0.86 -20.34
C GLU A 124 -3.99 1.43 -19.03
N THR A 125 -3.27 2.36 -18.42
CA THR A 125 -3.71 3.10 -17.23
C THR A 125 -4.61 4.29 -17.59
N ALA A 126 -4.72 4.65 -18.87
CA ALA A 126 -5.56 5.76 -19.32
C ALA A 126 -7.05 5.47 -19.07
N PRO A 127 -7.87 6.51 -18.84
CA PRO A 127 -9.26 6.32 -18.46
C PRO A 127 -10.06 5.68 -19.60
N ALA A 128 -10.71 4.58 -19.28
CA ALA A 128 -11.83 4.04 -20.05
C ALA A 128 -13.14 4.35 -19.29
N ALA A 129 -14.28 4.33 -20.00
CA ALA A 129 -15.59 4.61 -19.42
C ALA A 129 -15.80 3.86 -18.08
N PRO A 130 -16.40 4.51 -17.06
CA PRO A 130 -16.67 3.87 -15.78
C PRO A 130 -17.53 2.62 -16.03
N ASP A 131 -17.07 1.49 -15.52
CA ASP A 131 -17.80 0.23 -15.55
C ASP A 131 -18.19 -0.07 -14.11
N GLU A 132 -19.49 -0.02 -13.82
CA GLU A 132 -20.06 -0.39 -12.52
C GLU A 132 -19.85 -1.88 -12.22
N THR A 133 -19.47 -2.68 -13.23
CA THR A 133 -18.98 -4.06 -13.08
C THR A 133 -17.46 -4.14 -12.93
N GLY A 134 -16.87 -3.20 -12.19
CA GLY A 134 -15.66 -3.50 -11.41
C GLY A 134 -15.82 -4.87 -10.76
N ILE A 135 -14.75 -5.63 -10.56
CA ILE A 135 -14.87 -6.98 -9.99
C ILE A 135 -14.72 -6.83 -8.46
N PRO A 136 -15.79 -6.68 -7.64
CA PRO A 136 -15.67 -6.61 -6.19
C PRO A 136 -14.83 -7.76 -5.62
N GLY A 137 -14.85 -8.92 -6.29
CA GLY A 137 -14.03 -10.08 -5.95
C GLY A 137 -12.52 -9.84 -5.98
N LEU A 138 -12.01 -8.87 -6.75
CA LEU A 138 -10.58 -8.57 -6.84
C LEU A 138 -10.00 -8.18 -5.47
N PHE A 139 -10.76 -7.42 -4.69
CA PHE A 139 -10.35 -6.89 -3.39
C PHE A 139 -10.63 -7.81 -2.20
N ARG A 140 -11.34 -8.92 -2.42
CA ARG A 140 -11.72 -9.88 -1.37
C ARG A 140 -10.62 -10.90 -1.13
N LEU A 141 -9.65 -10.56 -0.28
CA LEU A 141 -8.49 -11.41 0.00
C LEU A 141 -8.86 -12.73 0.73
N ASP A 142 -10.04 -12.78 1.33
CA ASP A 142 -10.66 -13.92 2.03
C ASP A 142 -11.31 -14.95 1.09
N ARG A 143 -11.48 -14.61 -0.20
CA ARG A 143 -12.16 -15.45 -1.19
C ARG A 143 -11.22 -15.91 -2.28
N PRO A 144 -11.56 -16.99 -3.02
CA PRO A 144 -10.85 -17.34 -4.24
C PRO A 144 -10.76 -16.15 -5.20
N ALA A 145 -9.70 -16.11 -6.03
CA ALA A 145 -9.56 -15.10 -7.07
C ALA A 145 -10.76 -15.16 -8.03
N PRO A 146 -11.31 -14.00 -8.46
CA PRO A 146 -12.39 -14.01 -9.44
C PRO A 146 -11.89 -14.57 -10.77
N ASP A 147 -12.72 -15.35 -11.48
CA ASP A 147 -12.38 -15.76 -12.84
C ASP A 147 -12.43 -14.53 -13.76
N THR A 148 -11.26 -14.11 -14.22
CA THR A 148 -11.11 -12.95 -15.10
C THR A 148 -10.85 -13.46 -16.52
N GLY A 149 -11.85 -13.39 -17.39
CA GLY A 149 -11.74 -13.86 -18.78
C GLY A 149 -10.54 -13.27 -19.56
N ALA A 150 -10.12 -13.98 -20.60
CA ALA A 150 -8.74 -14.00 -21.12
C ALA A 150 -8.19 -12.81 -21.94
N ARG A 151 -8.80 -11.61 -22.00
CA ARG A 151 -8.31 -10.60 -22.99
C ARG A 151 -8.24 -9.12 -22.58
N THR A 152 -8.66 -8.73 -21.38
CA THR A 152 -8.65 -7.30 -20.98
C THR A 152 -8.23 -7.06 -19.53
N THR A 153 -7.36 -7.91 -19.01
CA THR A 153 -7.04 -8.00 -17.59
C THR A 153 -6.33 -6.76 -17.03
N GLY A 154 -5.34 -6.20 -17.74
CA GLY A 154 -4.58 -5.02 -17.31
C GLY A 154 -5.44 -3.76 -17.20
N ALA A 155 -6.09 -3.36 -18.29
CA ALA A 155 -7.01 -2.22 -18.30
C ALA A 155 -8.20 -2.37 -17.34
N ARG A 156 -8.76 -3.58 -17.17
CA ARG A 156 -9.85 -3.83 -16.21
C ARG A 156 -9.37 -3.73 -14.77
N TRP A 157 -8.17 -4.23 -14.48
CA TRP A 157 -7.53 -4.08 -13.18
C TRP A 157 -7.27 -2.60 -12.85
N ALA A 158 -6.63 -1.86 -13.77
CA ALA A 158 -6.40 -0.42 -13.61
C ALA A 158 -7.71 0.34 -13.40
N ARG A 159 -8.76 -0.01 -14.14
CA ARG A 159 -10.11 0.56 -13.97
C ARG A 159 -10.71 0.25 -12.60
N ALA A 160 -10.58 -0.99 -12.10
CA ALA A 160 -11.08 -1.36 -10.79
C ALA A 160 -10.38 -0.60 -9.65
N LEU A 161 -9.07 -0.37 -9.77
CA LEU A 161 -8.30 0.39 -8.78
C LEU A 161 -8.66 1.88 -8.82
N THR A 162 -8.78 2.44 -10.01
CA THR A 162 -9.12 3.85 -10.21
C THR A 162 -10.57 4.14 -9.81
N SER A 163 -11.49 3.18 -10.02
CA SER A 163 -12.87 3.26 -9.53
C SER A 163 -12.97 3.16 -8.01
N ALA A 164 -12.05 2.44 -7.35
CA ALA A 164 -12.03 2.40 -5.88
C ALA A 164 -11.81 3.80 -5.30
N LEU A 165 -10.93 4.62 -5.87
CA LEU A 165 -10.72 6.00 -5.41
C LEU A 165 -11.89 6.93 -5.79
N THR A 166 -12.38 6.90 -7.02
CA THR A 166 -13.44 7.82 -7.48
C THR A 166 -14.84 7.50 -6.97
N GLY A 167 -15.19 6.21 -6.90
CA GLY A 167 -16.51 5.76 -6.45
C GLY A 167 -16.83 6.19 -5.02
N THR A 168 -15.82 6.63 -4.27
CA THR A 168 -15.93 6.87 -2.83
C THR A 168 -15.69 8.27 -2.39
N ALA A 169 -14.89 9.02 -3.16
CA ALA A 169 -15.09 10.44 -3.26
C ALA A 169 -16.56 10.79 -3.53
N GLY A 170 -17.29 9.96 -4.30
CA GLY A 170 -18.74 10.07 -4.54
C GLY A 170 -19.63 9.67 -3.36
N THR A 171 -19.49 8.46 -2.81
CA THR A 171 -20.38 7.97 -1.73
C THR A 171 -20.17 8.66 -0.38
N ASP A 172 -18.95 9.11 -0.08
CA ASP A 172 -18.63 9.70 1.22
C ASP A 172 -19.16 11.14 1.36
N VAL A 173 -19.46 11.83 0.24
CA VAL A 173 -20.14 13.14 0.26
C VAL A 173 -21.57 13.01 0.81
N HIS A 174 -22.25 11.90 0.55
CA HIS A 174 -23.58 11.65 1.09
C HIS A 174 -23.57 11.14 2.53
N ARG A 175 -22.60 10.29 2.89
CA ARG A 175 -22.53 9.66 4.23
C ARG A 175 -21.96 10.58 5.32
N ALA A 176 -20.97 11.43 4.98
CA ALA A 176 -20.42 12.39 5.92
C ALA A 176 -21.41 13.51 6.31
N ALA A 177 -22.49 13.67 5.55
CA ALA A 177 -23.58 14.59 5.89
C ALA A 177 -24.63 13.97 6.83
N THR A 178 -24.63 12.64 7.02
CA THR A 178 -25.66 11.91 7.76
C THR A 178 -25.16 11.29 9.07
N GLU A 179 -23.86 10.99 9.21
CA GLU A 179 -23.30 10.40 10.44
C GLU A 179 -22.45 11.42 11.20
N GLY A 180 -22.87 11.74 12.43
CA GLY A 180 -22.02 12.45 13.38
C GLY A 180 -20.76 11.66 13.73
N ASP A 181 -19.61 12.32 13.57
CA ASP A 181 -18.48 12.31 14.50
C ASP A 181 -17.49 11.12 14.57
N ASP A 182 -17.12 10.50 13.43
CA ASP A 182 -15.81 9.80 13.35
C ASP A 182 -14.77 10.67 12.59
N PRO A 183 -13.90 11.40 13.30
CA PRO A 183 -12.85 12.21 12.70
C PRO A 183 -11.93 11.44 11.74
N ALA A 184 -11.69 10.15 11.98
CA ALA A 184 -10.84 9.32 11.13
C ALA A 184 -11.51 9.02 9.79
N ARG A 185 -12.82 8.74 9.77
CA ARG A 185 -13.58 8.58 8.52
C ARG A 185 -13.65 9.89 7.74
N ALA A 186 -13.86 11.01 8.42
CA ALA A 186 -13.87 12.33 7.76
C ALA A 186 -12.49 12.68 7.15
N ALA A 187 -11.40 12.38 7.88
CA ALA A 187 -10.03 12.50 7.41
C ALA A 187 -9.74 11.61 6.19
N LEU A 188 -10.16 10.35 6.25
CA LEU A 188 -10.04 9.41 5.13
C LEU A 188 -10.79 9.92 3.91
N ALA A 189 -12.03 10.38 4.06
CA ALA A 189 -12.82 10.92 2.96
C ALA A 189 -12.15 12.15 2.31
N ARG A 190 -11.59 13.07 3.11
CA ARG A 190 -10.81 14.22 2.59
C ARG A 190 -9.57 13.76 1.81
N THR A 191 -8.82 12.82 2.37
CA THR A 191 -7.61 12.26 1.76
C THR A 191 -7.93 11.57 0.43
N VAL A 192 -8.96 10.72 0.40
CA VAL A 192 -9.44 10.04 -0.81
C VAL A 192 -9.88 11.05 -1.87
N ARG A 193 -10.62 12.11 -1.50
CA ARG A 193 -11.00 13.17 -2.45
C ARG A 193 -9.77 13.85 -3.07
N ARG A 194 -8.74 14.13 -2.27
CA ARG A 194 -7.51 14.74 -2.77
C ARG A 194 -6.78 13.80 -3.72
N LEU A 195 -6.63 12.53 -3.36
CA LEU A 195 -6.02 11.51 -4.22
C LEU A 195 -6.82 11.25 -5.50
N ALA A 196 -8.15 11.38 -5.48
CA ALA A 196 -8.97 11.31 -6.68
C ALA A 196 -8.76 12.50 -7.64
N VAL A 197 -8.31 13.67 -7.13
CA VAL A 197 -7.86 14.77 -7.99
C VAL A 197 -6.52 14.43 -8.63
N GLU A 198 -5.57 13.92 -7.85
CA GLU A 198 -4.25 13.50 -8.35
C GLU A 198 -4.38 12.39 -9.40
N GLN A 199 -5.22 11.39 -9.15
CA GLN A 199 -5.54 10.34 -10.12
C GLN A 199 -6.04 10.93 -11.45
N ARG A 200 -6.96 11.90 -11.42
CA ARG A 200 -7.45 12.56 -12.63
C ARG A 200 -6.36 13.37 -13.34
N ALA A 201 -5.42 13.95 -12.60
CA ALA A 201 -4.27 14.65 -13.18
C ALA A 201 -3.32 13.66 -13.88
N VAL A 202 -2.97 12.55 -13.21
CA VAL A 202 -2.15 11.48 -13.77
C VAL A 202 -2.79 10.87 -15.01
N HIS A 203 -4.08 10.55 -14.99
CA HIS A 203 -4.79 10.03 -16.16
C HIS A 203 -4.75 10.97 -17.36
N ARG A 204 -4.96 12.28 -17.14
CA ARG A 204 -4.84 13.27 -18.21
C ARG A 204 -3.43 13.34 -18.77
N ALA A 205 -2.42 13.26 -17.90
CA ALA A 205 -1.03 13.22 -18.34
C ALA A 205 -0.70 11.94 -19.13
N CYS A 206 -1.21 10.78 -18.73
CA CYS A 206 -1.07 9.53 -19.50
C CYS A 206 -1.75 9.61 -20.87
N ALA A 207 -2.95 10.21 -20.94
CA ALA A 207 -3.69 10.37 -22.19
C ALA A 207 -3.03 11.38 -23.15
N ALA A 208 -2.35 12.39 -22.63
CA ALA A 208 -1.65 13.41 -23.41
C ALA A 208 -0.17 13.10 -23.65
N ALA A 209 0.35 12.01 -23.10
CA ALA A 209 1.76 11.66 -23.23
C ALA A 209 2.05 11.19 -24.65
N GLU A 210 2.97 11.87 -25.33
CA GLU A 210 3.55 11.38 -26.57
C GLU A 210 4.31 10.06 -26.33
N PRO A 211 4.36 9.14 -27.31
CA PRO A 211 5.14 7.92 -27.21
C PRO A 211 6.62 8.25 -26.94
N ALA A 212 7.06 8.00 -25.71
CA ALA A 212 8.42 8.23 -25.26
C ALA A 212 9.08 6.90 -24.87
N GLY A 213 10.38 6.79 -25.15
CA GLY A 213 11.16 5.62 -24.75
C GLY A 213 11.23 5.47 -23.22
N PRO A 214 11.44 4.25 -22.70
CA PRO A 214 11.48 3.98 -21.26
C PRO A 214 12.60 4.70 -20.49
N ALA A 215 13.64 5.14 -21.20
CA ALA A 215 14.71 5.94 -20.63
C ALA A 215 14.32 7.41 -20.42
N HIS A 216 13.22 7.89 -21.01
CA HIS A 216 12.83 9.30 -20.97
C HIS A 216 12.38 9.71 -19.56
N PRO A 217 12.99 10.75 -18.92
CA PRO A 217 12.70 11.10 -17.53
C PRO A 217 11.22 11.39 -17.25
N ALA A 218 10.53 12.11 -18.15
CA ALA A 218 9.11 12.42 -17.99
C ALA A 218 8.22 11.16 -17.99
N ALA A 219 8.56 10.16 -18.81
CA ALA A 219 7.81 8.92 -18.89
C ALA A 219 8.01 8.08 -17.62
N ARG A 220 9.25 8.03 -17.09
CA ARG A 220 9.56 7.38 -15.81
C ARG A 220 8.85 8.05 -14.64
N ALA A 221 8.83 9.38 -14.59
CA ALA A 221 8.11 10.13 -13.55
C ALA A 221 6.59 9.93 -13.62
N LEU A 222 6.02 9.82 -14.83
CA LEU A 222 4.61 9.53 -15.02
C LEU A 222 4.26 8.08 -14.62
N ALA A 223 5.14 7.12 -14.95
CA ALA A 223 5.03 5.74 -14.50
C ALA A 223 5.06 5.64 -12.97
N ASP A 224 5.98 6.34 -12.32
CA ASP A 224 6.09 6.39 -10.86
C ASP A 224 4.81 6.91 -10.18
N ARG A 225 4.31 8.06 -10.66
CA ARG A 225 3.05 8.62 -10.18
C ARG A 225 1.85 7.70 -10.42
N SER A 226 1.78 7.07 -11.60
CA SER A 226 0.71 6.12 -11.95
C SER A 226 0.73 4.90 -11.03
N ALA A 227 1.91 4.33 -10.78
CA ALA A 227 2.06 3.21 -9.86
C ALA A 227 1.58 3.60 -8.45
N THR A 228 1.98 4.77 -7.96
CA THR A 228 1.65 5.24 -6.61
C THR A 228 0.14 5.47 -6.44
N VAL A 229 -0.53 5.99 -7.46
CA VAL A 229 -2.01 6.10 -7.45
C VAL A 229 -2.68 4.72 -7.46
N LEU A 230 -2.14 3.76 -8.21
CA LEU A 230 -2.69 2.39 -8.25
C LEU A 230 -2.50 1.67 -6.91
N LEU A 231 -1.38 1.87 -6.21
CA LEU A 231 -1.19 1.40 -4.83
C LEU A 231 -2.31 1.88 -3.90
N ALA A 232 -2.64 3.18 -3.95
CA ALA A 232 -3.73 3.76 -3.17
C ALA A 232 -5.09 3.11 -3.51
N GLY A 233 -5.37 2.89 -4.80
CA GLY A 233 -6.57 2.20 -5.25
C GLY A 233 -6.67 0.76 -4.72
N ALA A 234 -5.55 0.02 -4.72
CA ALA A 234 -5.50 -1.36 -4.24
C ALA A 234 -5.74 -1.45 -2.72
N ALA A 235 -5.00 -0.67 -1.93
CA ALA A 235 -5.15 -0.65 -0.48
C ALA A 235 -6.57 -0.23 -0.07
N LEU A 236 -7.11 0.81 -0.71
CA LEU A 236 -8.44 1.32 -0.42
C LEU A 236 -9.55 0.34 -0.83
N GLY A 237 -9.39 -0.33 -1.97
CA GLY A 237 -10.32 -1.36 -2.42
C GLY A 237 -10.40 -2.53 -1.43
N VAL A 238 -9.26 -3.00 -0.93
CA VAL A 238 -9.17 -4.04 0.11
C VAL A 238 -9.80 -3.57 1.43
N ALA A 239 -9.46 -2.37 1.92
CA ALA A 239 -10.04 -1.79 3.14
C ALA A 239 -11.58 -1.78 3.09
N ARG A 240 -12.15 -1.46 1.93
CA ARG A 240 -13.61 -1.47 1.76
C ARG A 240 -14.22 -2.85 1.64
N ALA A 241 -13.53 -3.77 0.99
CA ALA A 241 -13.96 -5.16 0.96
C ALA A 241 -14.02 -5.71 2.39
N ALA A 242 -12.99 -5.44 3.19
CA ALA A 242 -12.90 -5.80 4.59
C ALA A 242 -13.98 -5.13 5.45
N ALA A 243 -14.25 -3.83 5.25
CA ALA A 243 -15.32 -3.11 5.94
C ALA A 243 -16.71 -3.71 5.65
N ARG A 244 -16.97 -4.10 4.40
CA ARG A 244 -18.23 -4.75 3.99
C ARG A 244 -18.42 -6.15 4.58
N THR A 245 -17.32 -6.85 4.86
CA THR A 245 -17.35 -8.17 5.51
C THR A 245 -17.28 -8.10 7.03
N GLY A 246 -17.15 -6.90 7.62
CA GLY A 246 -17.05 -6.72 9.06
C GLY A 246 -15.69 -7.12 9.65
N ASP A 247 -14.61 -7.06 8.87
CA ASP A 247 -13.27 -7.31 9.39
C ASP A 247 -12.92 -6.29 10.51
N PRO A 248 -12.50 -6.75 11.70
CA PRO A 248 -12.37 -5.90 12.88
C PRO A 248 -11.24 -4.88 12.77
N PHE A 249 -10.22 -5.12 11.95
CA PHE A 249 -9.07 -4.21 11.80
C PHE A 249 -8.98 -3.63 10.40
N LEU A 250 -8.93 -4.45 9.35
CA LEU A 250 -8.81 -3.99 7.97
C LEU A 250 -10.02 -3.18 7.50
N GLY A 251 -11.18 -3.39 8.11
CA GLY A 251 -12.38 -2.59 7.88
C GLY A 251 -12.36 -1.20 8.53
N ARG A 252 -11.41 -0.91 9.42
CA ARG A 252 -11.30 0.38 10.11
C ARG A 252 -10.56 1.42 9.26
N PRO A 253 -10.88 2.72 9.41
CA PRO A 253 -10.27 3.79 8.63
C PRO A 253 -8.81 4.07 9.02
N ASP A 254 -8.37 3.63 10.20
CA ASP A 254 -7.13 4.09 10.83
C ASP A 254 -5.88 3.68 10.02
N TRP A 255 -5.73 2.42 9.63
CA TRP A 255 -4.56 1.93 8.88
C TRP A 255 -4.51 2.47 7.46
N ILE A 256 -5.66 2.51 6.78
CA ILE A 256 -5.74 2.96 5.40
C ILE A 256 -5.49 4.47 5.32
N LEU A 257 -5.90 5.25 6.32
CA LEU A 257 -5.55 6.66 6.41
C LEU A 257 -4.02 6.86 6.49
N LEU A 258 -3.31 6.09 7.33
CA LEU A 258 -1.84 6.18 7.41
C LEU A 258 -1.15 5.79 6.10
N ALA A 259 -1.60 4.71 5.46
CA ALA A 259 -1.07 4.29 4.16
C ALA A 259 -1.30 5.38 3.09
N LEU A 260 -2.50 5.97 3.03
CA LEU A 260 -2.81 7.02 2.07
C LEU A 260 -2.10 8.36 2.36
N GLU A 261 -1.77 8.66 3.62
CA GLU A 261 -0.90 9.79 3.97
C GLU A 261 0.49 9.63 3.36
N ARG A 262 1.07 8.43 3.45
CA ARG A 262 2.38 8.10 2.86
C ARG A 262 2.34 8.14 1.34
N VAL A 263 1.28 7.63 0.72
CA VAL A 263 1.05 7.77 -0.74
C VAL A 263 1.00 9.25 -1.12
N ALA A 264 0.21 10.07 -0.43
CA ALA A 264 0.10 11.49 -0.76
C ALA A 264 1.44 12.22 -0.60
N HIS A 265 2.22 11.90 0.43
CA HIS A 265 3.57 12.42 0.61
C HIS A 265 4.47 12.06 -0.59
N ARG A 266 4.47 10.80 -1.04
CA ARG A 266 5.24 10.34 -2.22
C ARG A 266 4.80 11.03 -3.52
N LEU A 267 3.51 11.36 -3.65
CA LEU A 267 3.00 12.12 -4.79
C LEU A 267 3.37 13.61 -4.76
N GLY A 268 3.89 14.11 -3.64
CA GLY A 268 4.13 15.54 -3.39
C GLY A 268 2.83 16.30 -3.11
N THR A 269 1.79 15.61 -2.67
CA THR A 269 0.46 16.17 -2.45
C THR A 269 0.29 16.48 -0.95
N PRO A 270 0.33 17.75 -0.53
CA PRO A 270 0.17 18.10 0.87
C PRO A 270 -1.24 17.75 1.35
N LEU A 271 -1.31 16.95 2.41
CA LEU A 271 -2.54 16.69 3.13
C LEU A 271 -2.60 17.57 4.38
N PRO A 272 -3.80 18.01 4.81
CA PRO A 272 -3.96 18.64 6.11
C PRO A 272 -3.52 17.65 7.20
N GLY A 273 -2.87 18.15 8.24
CA GLY A 273 -2.48 17.32 9.39
C GLY A 273 -3.69 16.63 10.02
N HIS A 274 -3.51 15.39 10.46
CA HIS A 274 -4.53 14.59 11.14
C HIS A 274 -4.14 14.35 12.60
N PRO A 275 -5.12 14.16 13.50
CA PRO A 275 -4.85 13.89 14.92
C PRO A 275 -4.02 12.62 15.09
N ALA A 276 -3.32 12.48 16.22
CA ALA A 276 -2.46 11.32 16.50
C ALA A 276 -3.22 9.97 16.63
N THR A 277 -4.54 10.02 16.85
CA THR A 277 -5.42 8.87 17.14
C THR A 277 -5.30 7.68 16.17
N PRO A 278 -5.22 7.85 14.83
CA PRO A 278 -5.07 6.74 13.90
C PRO A 278 -3.74 5.99 14.12
N ARG A 279 -2.65 6.72 14.40
CA ARG A 279 -1.32 6.12 14.67
C ARG A 279 -1.36 5.26 15.93
N THR A 280 -1.96 5.76 17.01
CA THR A 280 -2.12 5.01 18.25
C THR A 280 -2.92 3.73 18.03
N ARG A 281 -4.04 3.77 17.30
CA ARG A 281 -4.87 2.58 17.05
C ARG A 281 -4.18 1.52 16.21
N VAL A 282 -3.44 1.94 15.18
CA VAL A 282 -2.66 1.02 14.32
C VAL A 282 -1.49 0.41 15.11
N TRP A 283 -0.84 1.20 15.97
CA TRP A 283 0.15 0.67 16.91
C TRP A 283 -0.47 -0.36 17.86
N THR A 284 -1.64 -0.07 18.46
CA THR A 284 -2.30 -1.01 19.37
C THR A 284 -2.58 -2.35 18.71
N GLU A 285 -3.04 -2.35 17.46
CA GLU A 285 -3.22 -3.59 16.68
C GLU A 285 -1.89 -4.33 16.49
N LEU A 286 -0.84 -3.62 16.02
CA LEU A 286 0.46 -4.23 15.78
C LEU A 286 1.02 -4.87 17.05
N ALA A 287 0.98 -4.14 18.17
CA ALA A 287 1.43 -4.64 19.47
C ALA A 287 0.61 -5.85 19.91
N GLU A 288 -0.72 -5.84 19.71
CA GLU A 288 -1.57 -6.99 20.05
C GLU A 288 -1.25 -8.23 19.21
N ARG A 289 -0.99 -8.06 17.91
CA ARG A 289 -0.55 -9.18 17.04
C ARG A 289 0.76 -9.77 17.52
N THR A 290 1.71 -8.93 17.92
CA THR A 290 2.98 -9.42 18.47
C THR A 290 2.80 -10.20 19.77
N ARG A 291 1.91 -9.75 20.67
CA ARG A 291 1.60 -10.48 21.91
C ARG A 291 0.88 -11.81 21.66
N ARG A 292 0.06 -11.89 20.60
CA ARG A 292 -0.68 -13.11 20.22
C ARG A 292 0.11 -14.10 19.36
N GLY A 293 1.34 -13.78 18.96
CA GLY A 293 2.11 -14.62 18.03
C GLY A 293 1.47 -14.66 16.64
N VAL A 294 1.00 -13.51 16.17
CA VAL A 294 0.32 -13.36 14.88
C VAL A 294 1.14 -12.46 13.97
N ASP A 295 1.21 -12.81 12.69
CA ASP A 295 1.98 -12.07 11.69
C ASP A 295 1.39 -10.69 11.40
N CYS A 296 2.24 -9.83 10.82
CA CYS A 296 1.91 -8.49 10.36
C CYS A 296 1.32 -8.48 8.94
N ASP A 297 0.81 -9.62 8.47
CA ASP A 297 0.16 -9.73 7.16
C ASP A 297 -1.32 -9.32 7.22
N ALA A 298 -1.97 -9.14 6.08
CA ALA A 298 -3.36 -8.72 5.99
C ALA A 298 -4.31 -9.79 6.57
N ARG A 299 -3.89 -11.06 6.62
CA ARG A 299 -4.70 -12.15 7.16
C ARG A 299 -4.53 -12.39 8.66
N ALA A 300 -3.58 -11.72 9.30
CA ALA A 300 -3.19 -11.98 10.68
C ALA A 300 -2.90 -13.49 10.86
N THR A 301 -2.02 -14.03 10.01
CA THR A 301 -1.65 -15.44 9.99
C THR A 301 -0.96 -15.82 11.30
N LYS A 302 -1.42 -16.89 11.96
CA LYS A 302 -0.81 -17.38 13.19
C LYS A 302 0.63 -17.86 12.91
N LEU A 303 1.59 -17.33 13.66
CA LEU A 303 2.97 -17.80 13.62
C LEU A 303 3.06 -19.13 14.38
N LEU A 304 3.73 -20.11 13.78
CA LEU A 304 3.85 -21.47 14.32
C LEU A 304 5.05 -21.64 15.26
N TRP A 305 5.73 -20.55 15.62
CA TRP A 305 6.98 -20.55 16.37
C TRP A 305 6.94 -19.52 17.50
#